data_AF-A0AAP2CME2-F1
#
_entry.id   AF-A0AAP2CME2-F1
#
_cell.length_a   1.000
_cell.length_b   1.000
_cell.length_c   1.000
_cell.angle_alpha   90.00
_cell.angle_beta   90.00
_cell.angle_gamma   90.00
#
_symmetry.space_group_name_H-M   'P 1'
#
loop_
_entity.id
_entity.type
_entity.pdbx_description
1 polymer ?
#
loop_
_entity_poly.entity_id
_entity_poly.type
_entity_poly.pdbx_seq_one_letter_code
_entity_poly.pdbx_strand_id
1 'polypeptide(L)'
;LEVDYIGVIVGEDLIVRNGKVLVDPNKRDKHDSTVRGWKTMAKENKTATQELMLQIIKNTYRTLMTRGMKGCYIYCVDVETSKYFKSAIMNLEIVSDKKVSV
;
A
#
# COMPACT_ATOMS: atom_id res chain seq x y z
N LEU A 1 -7.83 13.59 13.08
CA LEU A 1 -7.90 14.55 11.95
C LEU A 1 -8.34 13.73 10.75
N GLU A 2 -9.63 13.78 10.42
CA GLU A 2 -10.20 13.10 9.26
C GLU A 2 -10.49 14.17 8.20
N VAL A 3 -10.35 13.82 6.91
CA VAL A 3 -10.50 14.75 5.79
C VAL A 3 -11.54 14.24 4.81
N ASP A 4 -12.20 15.14 4.10
CA ASP A 4 -13.21 14.78 3.10
C ASP A 4 -12.60 13.92 1.98
N TYR A 5 -11.46 14.34 1.45
CA TYR A 5 -10.74 13.62 0.40
C TYR A 5 -9.26 13.52 0.73
N ILE A 6 -8.64 12.41 0.35
CA ILE A 6 -7.20 12.21 0.49
C ILE A 6 -6.59 11.77 -0.83
N GLY A 7 -5.40 12.29 -1.13
CA GLY A 7 -4.55 11.83 -2.22
C GLY A 7 -3.38 11.05 -1.65
N VAL A 8 -3.23 9.79 -2.06
CA VAL A 8 -2.13 8.91 -1.66
C VAL A 8 -1.23 8.65 -2.87
N ILE A 9 0.05 9.01 -2.74
CA ILE A 9 1.08 8.72 -3.75
C ILE A 9 1.81 7.47 -3.31
N VAL A 10 1.68 6.41 -4.10
CA VAL A 10 2.40 5.15 -3.94
C VAL A 10 3.70 5.26 -4.72
N GLY A 11 4.80 5.37 -3.98
CA GLY A 11 6.15 5.47 -4.52
C GLY A 11 6.70 4.11 -4.99
N GLU A 12 7.99 4.08 -5.28
CA GLU A 12 8.70 2.85 -5.63
C GLU A 12 8.96 1.92 -4.43
N ASP A 13 8.53 2.32 -3.23
CA ASP A 13 8.64 1.53 -1.99
C ASP A 13 7.63 0.37 -1.95
N LEU A 14 6.52 0.49 -2.68
CA LEU A 14 5.51 -0.55 -2.87
C LEU A 14 5.25 -0.73 -4.37
N ILE A 15 5.63 -1.91 -4.88
CA ILE A 15 5.38 -2.30 -6.27
C ILE A 15 4.65 -3.63 -6.32
N VAL A 16 3.83 -3.84 -7.33
CA VAL A 16 3.19 -5.13 -7.57
C VAL A 16 3.77 -5.75 -8.83
N ARG A 17 4.26 -6.99 -8.70
CA ARG A 17 4.77 -7.80 -9.81
C ARG A 17 4.06 -9.14 -9.82
N ASN A 18 3.43 -9.51 -10.92
CA ASN A 18 2.70 -10.78 -11.07
C ASN A 18 1.66 -11.02 -9.95
N GLY A 19 0.97 -9.96 -9.51
CA GLY A 19 -0.02 -10.03 -8.43
C GLY A 19 0.56 -10.17 -7.01
N LYS A 20 1.90 -10.16 -6.86
CA LYS A 20 2.56 -10.15 -5.55
C LYS A 20 3.01 -8.74 -5.20
N VAL A 21 2.64 -8.29 -4.00
CA VAL A 21 3.13 -7.03 -3.43
C VAL A 21 4.58 -7.23 -3.00
N LEU A 22 5.47 -6.49 -3.65
CA LEU A 22 6.87 -6.38 -3.31
C LEU A 22 7.11 -5.03 -2.65
N VAL A 23 7.92 -5.06 -1.60
CA VAL A 23 8.30 -3.87 -0.85
C VAL A 23 9.81 -3.72 -0.87
N ASP A 24 10.27 -2.50 -1.15
CA ASP A 24 11.69 -2.15 -1.08
C ASP A 24 11.92 -1.05 -0.03
N PRO A 25 12.37 -1.42 1.18
CA PRO A 25 12.71 -0.48 2.24
C PRO A 25 13.81 0.53 1.88
N ASN A 26 14.64 0.27 0.85
CA ASN A 26 15.69 1.22 0.43
C ASN A 26 15.13 2.42 -0.34
N LYS A 27 13.95 2.28 -0.95
CA LYS A 27 13.32 3.32 -1.77
C LYS A 27 12.34 4.19 -0.98
N ARG A 28 12.19 3.91 0.32
CA ARG A 28 11.43 4.73 1.26
C ARG A 28 12.20 6.02 1.59
N ASP A 29 11.47 7.10 1.88
CA ASP A 29 12.07 8.36 2.34
C ASP A 29 12.92 8.13 3.59
N LYS A 30 14.14 8.69 3.59
CA LYS A 30 15.09 8.63 4.71
C LYS A 30 14.58 9.33 5.98
N HIS A 31 13.59 10.21 5.85
CA HIS A 31 12.95 10.90 6.96
C HIS A 31 11.82 10.09 7.63
N ASP A 32 11.37 8.99 7.02
CA ASP A 32 10.40 8.08 7.64
C ASP A 32 11.08 7.26 8.75
N SER A 33 10.80 7.63 10.00
CA SER A 33 11.38 7.01 11.20
C SER A 33 10.91 5.57 11.41
N THR A 34 9.80 5.14 10.78
CA THR A 34 9.23 3.79 10.95
C THR A 34 10.10 2.67 10.39
N VAL A 35 11.04 3.00 9.52
CA VAL A 35 11.91 2.05 8.82
C VAL A 35 13.34 2.06 9.40
N ARG A 36 13.67 2.94 10.34
CA ARG A 36 15.02 3.04 10.91
C ARG A 36 15.44 1.72 11.58
N GLY A 37 16.63 1.23 11.24
CA GLY A 37 17.19 -0.01 11.82
C GLY A 37 16.91 -1.30 11.03
N TRP A 38 16.10 -1.25 9.96
CA TRP A 38 15.78 -2.45 9.17
C TRP A 38 17.02 -3.15 8.59
N LYS A 39 18.07 -2.40 8.25
CA LYS A 39 19.34 -2.96 7.73
C LYS A 39 20.07 -3.82 8.77
N THR A 40 19.95 -3.49 10.05
CA THR A 40 20.54 -4.27 11.14
C THR A 40 19.71 -5.53 11.38
N MET A 41 18.37 -5.40 11.44
CA MET A 41 17.46 -6.53 11.58
C MET A 41 17.59 -7.52 10.41
N ALA A 42 17.79 -7.03 9.19
CA ALA A 42 17.96 -7.87 8.00
C ALA A 42 19.26 -8.70 8.02
N LYS A 43 20.29 -8.27 8.77
CA LYS A 43 21.52 -9.04 8.97
C LYS A 43 21.34 -10.20 9.95
N GLU A 44 20.46 -10.03 10.94
CA GLU A 44 20.16 -11.05 11.94
C GLU A 44 19.14 -12.06 11.42
N ASN A 45 18.01 -11.57 10.91
CA ASN A 45 16.95 -12.40 10.34
C ASN A 45 16.29 -11.70 9.16
N LYS A 46 16.77 -12.04 7.96
CA LYS A 46 16.28 -11.46 6.70
C LYS A 46 14.79 -11.72 6.49
N THR A 47 14.30 -12.94 6.75
CA THR A 47 12.90 -13.33 6.49
C THR A 47 11.94 -12.59 7.42
N ALA A 48 12.21 -12.60 8.73
CA ALA A 48 11.38 -11.89 9.71
C ALA A 48 11.36 -10.37 9.45
N THR A 49 12.51 -9.81 9.04
CA THR A 49 12.59 -8.39 8.69
C THR A 49 11.77 -8.06 7.44
N GLN A 50 11.80 -8.91 6.41
CA GLN A 50 10.99 -8.69 5.21
C GLN A 50 9.49 -8.70 5.51
N GLU A 51 9.03 -9.64 6.35
CA GLU A 51 7.63 -9.71 6.77
C GLU A 51 7.23 -8.49 7.59
N LEU A 52 8.05 -8.08 8.55
CA LEU A 52 7.82 -6.89 9.35
C LEU A 52 7.73 -5.63 8.48
N MET A 53 8.66 -5.47 7.54
CA MET A 53 8.67 -4.34 6.62
C MET A 53 7.42 -4.32 5.72
N LEU A 54 7.00 -5.47 5.21
CA LEU A 54 5.77 -5.60 4.45
C LEU A 54 4.55 -5.17 5.27
N GLN A 55 4.48 -5.55 6.54
CA GLN A 55 3.40 -5.15 7.45
C GLN A 55 3.39 -3.65 7.71
N ILE A 56 4.54 -3.06 8.05
CA ILE A 56 4.66 -1.62 8.32
C ILE A 56 4.22 -0.79 7.11
N ILE A 57 4.69 -1.15 5.92
CA ILE A 57 4.38 -0.43 4.68
C ILE A 57 2.89 -0.56 4.36
N LYS A 58 2.31 -1.76 4.45
CA LYS A 58 0.87 -1.98 4.27
C LYS A 58 0.04 -1.18 5.27
N ASN A 59 0.42 -1.17 6.54
CA ASN A 59 -0.29 -0.44 7.58
C ASN A 59 -0.22 1.06 7.38
N THR A 60 0.90 1.59 6.86
CA THR A 60 1.03 3.00 6.51
C THR A 60 0.02 3.36 5.42
N TYR A 61 0.05 2.66 4.29
CA TYR A 61 -0.86 2.94 3.18
C TYR A 61 -2.32 2.74 3.58
N ARG A 62 -2.63 1.71 4.36
CA ARG A 62 -3.98 1.51 4.93
C ARG A 62 -4.41 2.73 5.73
N THR A 63 -3.59 3.17 6.67
CA THR A 63 -3.89 4.32 7.53
C THR A 63 -4.07 5.60 6.73
N LEU A 64 -3.28 5.82 5.68
CA LEU A 64 -3.45 6.96 4.79
C LEU A 64 -4.76 6.87 3.99
N MET A 65 -5.03 5.71 3.39
CA MET A 65 -6.21 5.51 2.54
C MET A 65 -7.52 5.57 3.33
N THR A 66 -7.54 5.18 4.61
CA THR A 66 -8.75 5.18 5.45
C THR A 66 -9.06 6.52 6.11
N ARG A 67 -8.21 7.55 5.94
CA ARG A 67 -8.44 8.90 6.53
C ARG A 67 -9.36 9.79 5.68
N GLY A 68 -9.68 9.38 4.44
CA GLY A 68 -10.62 10.07 3.56
C GLY A 68 -12.05 9.58 3.77
N MET A 69 -12.96 10.47 4.14
CA MET A 69 -14.36 10.12 4.44
C MET A 69 -15.22 9.96 3.18
N LYS A 70 -15.03 10.84 2.18
CA LYS A 70 -15.80 10.84 0.93
C LYS A 70 -15.08 10.12 -0.19
N GLY A 71 -13.76 10.07 -0.17
CA GLY A 71 -12.98 9.36 -1.18
C GLY A 71 -11.47 9.40 -0.97
N CYS A 72 -10.80 8.45 -1.61
CA CYS A 72 -9.35 8.34 -1.64
C CYS A 72 -8.87 8.22 -3.09
N TYR A 73 -8.01 9.13 -3.52
CA TYR A 73 -7.35 9.09 -4.81
C TYR A 73 -5.98 8.46 -4.65
N ILE A 74 -5.64 7.53 -5.53
CA ILE A 74 -4.36 6.82 -5.50
C ILE A 74 -3.61 7.10 -6.79
N TYR A 75 -2.37 7.58 -6.68
CA TYR A 75 -1.43 7.67 -7.79
C TYR A 75 -0.31 6.67 -7.55
N CYS A 76 -0.02 5.82 -8.54
CA CYS A 76 1.10 4.88 -8.48
C CYS A 76 2.15 5.28 -9.50
N VAL A 77 3.41 5.38 -9.05
CA VAL A 77 4.55 5.66 -9.94
C VAL A 77 4.76 4.49 -10.92
N ASP A 78 4.53 3.26 -10.47
CA ASP A 78 4.68 2.06 -11.30
C ASP A 78 3.37 1.68 -12.03
N VAL A 79 3.50 1.41 -13.33
CA VAL A 79 2.36 1.13 -14.23
C VAL A 79 1.66 -0.19 -13.88
N GLU A 80 2.39 -1.25 -13.52
CA GLU A 80 1.78 -2.53 -13.16
C GLU A 80 1.04 -2.43 -11.82
N THR A 81 1.64 -1.70 -10.88
CA THR A 81 1.03 -1.38 -9.59
C THR A 81 -0.27 -0.60 -9.78
N SER A 82 -0.27 0.41 -10.66
CA SER A 82 -1.49 1.13 -11.04
C SER A 82 -2.56 0.20 -11.62
N LYS A 83 -2.19 -0.71 -12.54
CA LYS A 83 -3.11 -1.71 -13.10
C LYS A 83 -3.67 -2.64 -12.04
N TYR A 84 -2.84 -3.09 -11.10
CA TYR A 84 -3.27 -3.92 -9.98
C TYR A 84 -4.32 -3.20 -9.13
N PHE A 85 -4.05 -1.97 -8.68
CA PHE A 85 -5.02 -1.20 -7.89
C PHE A 85 -6.29 -0.90 -8.68
N LYS A 86 -6.18 -0.54 -9.96
CA LYS A 86 -7.35 -0.30 -10.82
C LYS A 86 -8.20 -1.56 -10.97
N SER A 87 -7.57 -2.72 -11.17
CA SER A 87 -8.29 -4.00 -11.25
C SER A 87 -8.94 -4.37 -9.92
N ALA A 88 -8.30 -4.08 -8.78
CA ALA A 88 -8.86 -4.34 -7.47
C ALA A 88 -10.09 -3.46 -7.18
N ILE A 89 -10.05 -2.18 -7.58
CA ILE A 89 -11.19 -1.26 -7.44
C ILE A 89 -12.34 -1.68 -8.38
N MET A 90 -12.03 -2.01 -9.64
CA MET A 90 -13.05 -2.42 -10.61
C MET A 90 -13.71 -3.75 -10.22
N ASN A 91 -12.95 -4.67 -9.63
CA ASN A 91 -13.50 -5.92 -9.08
C ASN A 91 -14.40 -5.68 -7.84
N LEU A 92 -14.23 -4.58 -7.10
CA LEU A 92 -15.11 -4.23 -5.98
C LEU A 92 -16.48 -3.73 -6.45
N GLU A 93 -16.56 -3.03 -7.59
CA GLU A 93 -17.84 -2.57 -8.15
C GLU A 93 -18.74 -3.74 -8.57
N ILE A 94 -18.16 -4.82 -9.11
CA ILE A 94 -18.91 -6.01 -9.56
C ILE A 94 -19.58 -6.76 -8.38
N VAL A 95 -19.09 -6.59 -7.15
CA VAL A 95 -19.67 -7.24 -5.96
C VAL A 95 -20.84 -6.44 -5.39
N SER A 96 -20.93 -5.14 -5.66
CA SER A 96 -22.03 -4.30 -5.17
C SER A 96 -23.35 -4.55 -5.92
N ASP A 97 -23.30 -4.96 -7.19
CA ASP A 97 -24.50 -5.26 -8.00
C ASP A 97 -25.14 -6.64 -7.72
N LYS A 98 -24.54 -7.49 -6.87
CA LYS A 98 -25.08 -8.82 -6.52
C LYS A 98 -25.80 -8.91 -5.17
N LYS A 99 -26.16 -7.79 -4.54
CA LYS A 99 -27.04 -7.79 -3.37
C LYS A 99 -28.05 -6.64 -3.41
N VAL A 100 -29.13 -6.78 -4.18
CA VAL A 100 -30.53 -6.58 -3.74
C VAL A 100 -31.43 -7.32 -4.74
N SER A 101 -31.86 -8.52 -4.37
CA SER A 101 -33.00 -9.20 -4.99
C SER A 101 -33.65 -10.06 -3.91
N VAL A 102 -34.47 -9.41 -3.09
CA VAL A 102 -35.63 -9.96 -2.37
C VAL A 102 -36.59 -8.81 -2.16
#